data_AF-A0A432TIL8-F1
#
_entry.id   AF-A0A432TIL8-F1
#
_cell.length_a   1.000
_cell.length_b   1.000
_cell.length_c   1.000
_cell.angle_alpha   90.00
_cell.angle_beta   90.00
_cell.angle_gamma   90.00
#
_symmetry.space_group_name_H-M   'P 1'
#
loop_
_entity.id
_entity.type
_entity.pdbx_description
1 polymer ?
#
loop_
_entity_poly.entity_id
_entity_poly.type
_entity_poly.pdbx_seq_one_letter_code
_entity_poly.pdbx_strand_id
1 'polypeptide(L)'
;AYRHILKRHKFLLFVTLFVLSLQIVLGGWTSTNYAALSCGDQFPTCLDSWWPNMDFARALYWGPIGAEYDYEYGVLENQARAAIQMMHRIGALVTTTLIISLIYSFKHYVHLKNNLLLIGGLLTVQIILGILNVVLSLPMFIAVLHNTFALLLLLSIVSLIHKIFKTNA
;
A
#
# COMPACT_ATOMS: atom_id res chain seq x y z
N ALA A 1 21.40 -19.76 -18.87
CA ALA A 1 21.63 -20.49 -17.61
C ALA A 1 20.63 -20.03 -16.55
N TYR A 2 19.63 -20.86 -16.23
CA TYR A 2 18.70 -20.57 -15.13
C TYR A 2 19.45 -20.75 -13.80
N ARG A 3 19.70 -19.65 -13.08
CA ARG A 3 20.23 -19.73 -11.72
C ARG A 3 19.13 -20.21 -10.79
N HIS A 4 19.40 -21.27 -10.03
CA HIS A 4 18.52 -21.73 -8.98
C HIS A 4 18.19 -20.58 -8.02
N ILE A 5 16.91 -20.31 -7.78
CA ILE A 5 16.47 -19.22 -6.90
C ILE A 5 16.54 -19.70 -5.45
N LEU A 6 17.27 -18.96 -4.61
CA LEU A 6 17.45 -19.30 -3.20
C LEU A 6 16.10 -19.29 -2.45
N LYS A 7 15.94 -20.19 -1.48
CA LYS A 7 14.74 -20.26 -0.62
C LYS A 7 14.43 -18.92 0.06
N ARG A 8 15.47 -18.19 0.49
CA ARG A 8 15.34 -16.84 1.09
C ARG A 8 14.69 -15.83 0.15
N HIS A 9 15.00 -15.88 -1.15
CA HIS A 9 14.40 -14.98 -2.15
C HIS A 9 12.93 -15.33 -2.40
N LYS A 10 12.58 -16.62 -2.41
CA LYS A 10 11.17 -17.07 -2.50
C LYS A 10 10.38 -16.65 -1.26
N PHE A 11 10.95 -16.76 -0.07
CA PHE A 11 10.33 -16.30 1.16
C PHE A 11 10.06 -14.78 1.13
N LEU A 12 11.07 -13.98 0.77
CA LEU A 12 10.92 -12.53 0.63
C LEU A 12 9.78 -12.16 -0.34
N LEU A 13 9.71 -12.83 -1.49
CA LEU A 13 8.66 -12.64 -2.50
C LEU A 13 7.24 -12.87 -1.93
N PHE A 14 7.03 -13.93 -1.14
CA PHE A 14 5.73 -14.19 -0.49
C PHE A 14 5.42 -13.18 0.63
N VAL A 15 6.41 -12.79 1.43
CA VAL A 15 6.23 -11.74 2.45
C VAL A 15 5.85 -10.42 1.78
N THR A 16 6.53 -10.03 0.70
CA THR A 16 6.20 -8.83 -0.06
C THR A 16 4.78 -8.89 -0.63
N LEU A 17 4.37 -10.04 -1.18
CA LEU A 17 2.99 -10.22 -1.66
C LEU A 17 1.98 -10.02 -0.53
N PHE A 18 2.17 -10.71 0.60
CA PHE A 18 1.27 -10.63 1.74
C PHE A 18 1.15 -9.20 2.29
N VAL A 19 2.29 -8.52 2.49
CA VAL A 19 2.31 -7.14 3.00
C VAL A 19 1.69 -6.16 2.00
N LEU A 20 1.95 -6.30 0.70
CA LEU A 20 1.28 -5.48 -0.32
C LEU A 20 -0.24 -5.68 -0.31
N SER A 21 -0.71 -6.92 -0.17
CA SER A 21 -2.15 -7.21 -0.05
C SER A 21 -2.77 -6.56 1.18
N LEU A 22 -2.10 -6.64 2.34
CA LEU A 22 -2.52 -5.93 3.55
C LEU A 22 -2.56 -4.41 3.34
N GLN A 23 -1.56 -3.85 2.65
CA GLN A 23 -1.51 -2.43 2.34
C GLN A 23 -2.68 -1.97 1.46
N ILE A 24 -3.08 -2.79 0.48
CA ILE A 24 -4.25 -2.53 -0.37
C ILE A 24 -5.53 -2.56 0.47
N VAL A 25 -5.67 -3.54 1.35
CA VAL A 25 -6.82 -3.63 2.27
C VAL A 25 -6.85 -2.42 3.21
N LEU A 26 -5.71 -2.00 3.77
CA LEU A 26 -5.60 -0.79 4.59
C LEU A 26 -5.94 0.48 3.79
N GLY A 27 -5.59 0.54 2.51
CA GLY A 27 -6.01 1.62 1.61
C GLY A 27 -7.52 1.66 1.41
N GLY A 28 -8.13 0.48 1.19
CA GLY A 28 -9.58 0.34 1.15
C GLY A 28 -10.24 0.78 2.46
N TRP A 29 -9.69 0.34 3.60
CA TRP A 29 -10.15 0.74 4.93
C TRP A 29 -10.09 2.26 5.13
N THR A 30 -9.02 2.90 4.66
CA THR A 30 -8.87 4.36 4.69
C THR A 30 -9.94 5.07 3.87
N SER A 31 -10.24 4.55 2.66
CA SER A 31 -11.27 5.11 1.78
C SER A 31 -12.67 4.95 2.35
N THR A 32 -13.02 3.76 2.86
CA THR A 32 -14.35 3.46 3.40
C THR A 32 -14.66 4.26 4.65
N ASN A 33 -13.65 4.62 5.45
CA ASN A 33 -13.82 5.42 6.67
C ASN A 33 -13.64 6.94 6.44
N TYR A 34 -13.56 7.41 5.19
CA TYR A 34 -13.28 8.82 4.86
C TYR A 34 -12.05 9.36 5.60
N ALA A 35 -11.02 8.51 5.77
CA ALA A 35 -9.88 8.79 6.63
C ALA A 35 -8.71 9.47 5.89
N ALA A 36 -8.75 9.50 4.56
CA ALA A 36 -7.60 9.89 3.75
C ALA A 36 -7.16 11.37 3.94
N LEU A 37 -8.08 12.28 4.30
CA LEU A 37 -7.79 13.68 4.67
C LEU A 37 -7.92 13.97 6.17
N SER A 38 -7.97 12.94 7.03
CA SER A 38 -8.07 13.17 8.49
C SER A 38 -6.83 13.83 9.08
N CYS A 39 -5.70 13.72 8.38
CA CYS A 39 -4.46 14.44 8.65
C CYS A 39 -4.37 15.81 7.96
N GLY A 40 -5.44 16.27 7.28
CA GLY A 40 -5.41 17.42 6.37
C GLY A 40 -4.72 17.12 5.04
N ASP A 41 -4.42 18.19 4.30
CA ASP A 41 -3.57 18.22 3.09
C ASP A 41 -2.07 18.27 3.44
N GLN A 42 -1.76 18.16 4.74
CA GLN A 42 -0.43 18.23 5.29
C GLN A 42 0.32 16.92 5.02
N PHE A 43 1.50 17.07 4.45
CA PHE A 43 2.45 15.99 4.23
C PHE A 43 3.87 16.56 4.36
N PRO A 44 4.78 15.94 5.12
CA PRO A 44 4.69 14.62 5.76
C PRO A 44 4.02 14.58 7.14
N THR A 45 3.75 15.74 7.74
CA THR A 45 3.08 15.84 9.05
C THR A 45 1.59 15.47 8.97
N CYS A 46 0.95 15.34 10.13
CA CYS A 46 -0.48 15.08 10.31
C CYS A 46 -0.97 15.93 11.49
N LEU A 47 -1.89 16.87 11.25
CA LEU A 47 -2.39 17.79 12.29
C LEU A 47 -1.26 18.57 12.98
N ASP A 48 -0.37 19.17 12.18
CA ASP A 48 0.81 19.94 12.62
C ASP A 48 1.83 19.16 13.48
N SER A 49 1.71 17.84 13.53
CA SER A 49 2.64 16.96 14.26
C SER A 49 3.12 15.81 13.38
N TRP A 50 4.32 15.28 13.65
CA TRP A 50 4.76 14.01 13.05
C TRP A 50 4.02 12.81 13.63
N TRP A 51 3.53 12.94 14.86
CA TRP A 51 2.81 11.90 15.58
C TRP A 51 1.73 12.55 16.46
N PRO A 52 0.54 12.83 15.89
CA PRO A 52 -0.55 13.43 16.65
C PRO A 52 -1.15 12.43 17.64
N ASN A 53 -2.02 12.91 18.52
CA ASN A 53 -2.79 12.03 19.40
C ASN A 53 -3.78 11.20 18.57
N MET A 54 -3.65 9.88 18.61
CA MET A 54 -4.31 8.93 17.71
C MET A 54 -4.94 7.80 18.52
N ASP A 55 -6.17 7.44 18.18
CA ASP A 55 -6.86 6.31 18.81
C ASP A 55 -6.80 5.07 17.89
N PHE A 56 -5.76 4.26 18.10
CA PHE A 56 -5.58 3.00 17.37
C PHE A 56 -6.59 1.91 17.79
N ALA A 57 -7.16 2.00 19.00
CA ALA A 57 -8.13 1.01 19.47
C ALA A 57 -9.44 1.14 18.69
N ARG A 58 -9.88 2.37 18.44
CA ARG A 58 -11.06 2.65 17.61
C ARG A 58 -10.79 2.67 16.11
N ALA A 59 -9.53 2.75 15.67
CA ALA A 59 -9.15 2.70 14.26
C ALA A 59 -9.60 1.42 13.53
N LEU A 60 -9.77 0.32 14.27
CA LEU A 60 -10.23 -0.98 13.77
C LEU A 60 -11.69 -1.28 14.14
N TYR A 61 -12.43 -0.30 14.65
CA TYR A 61 -13.84 -0.49 14.99
C TYR A 61 -14.68 -0.53 13.71
N TRP A 62 -15.55 -1.55 13.59
CA TRP A 62 -16.33 -1.83 12.38
C TRP A 62 -17.65 -1.05 12.32
N GLY A 63 -17.92 -0.21 13.32
CA GLY A 63 -19.17 0.51 13.43
C GLY A 63 -20.32 -0.36 13.97
N PRO A 64 -21.43 0.27 14.36
CA PRO A 64 -22.70 -0.43 14.51
C PRO A 64 -23.20 -0.95 13.15
N ILE A 65 -23.93 -2.06 13.15
CA ILE A 65 -24.48 -2.69 11.94
C ILE A 65 -25.97 -2.31 11.84
N GLY A 66 -26.38 -1.63 10.77
CA GLY A 66 -27.78 -1.35 10.50
C GLY A 66 -27.99 -0.19 9.53
N ALA A 67 -29.03 -0.26 8.70
CA ALA A 67 -29.38 0.82 7.75
C ALA A 67 -29.95 2.08 8.43
N GLU A 68 -30.15 2.04 9.74
CA GLU A 68 -30.58 3.17 10.58
C GLU A 68 -29.44 4.15 10.90
N TYR A 69 -28.19 3.75 10.72
CA TYR A 69 -27.03 4.58 11.00
C TYR A 69 -26.59 5.34 9.74
N ASP A 70 -26.34 6.63 9.90
CA ASP A 70 -25.70 7.44 8.88
C ASP A 70 -24.18 7.20 8.90
N TYR A 71 -23.64 6.76 7.77
CA TYR A 71 -22.21 6.50 7.57
C TYR A 71 -21.53 7.61 6.76
N GLU A 72 -22.28 8.62 6.31
CA GLU A 72 -21.75 9.76 5.57
C GLU A 72 -20.70 10.49 6.42
N TYR A 73 -19.59 10.90 5.82
CA TYR A 73 -18.43 11.52 6.48
C TYR A 73 -17.67 10.67 7.52
N GLY A 74 -18.04 9.39 7.69
CA GLY A 74 -17.40 8.43 8.56
C GLY A 74 -17.90 8.47 10.01
N VAL A 75 -18.15 7.30 10.57
CA VAL A 75 -18.66 7.11 11.95
C VAL A 75 -17.60 7.40 13.01
N LEU A 76 -16.33 7.32 12.64
CA LEU A 76 -15.19 7.44 13.55
C LEU A 76 -14.82 8.91 13.82
N GLU A 77 -14.50 9.20 15.10
CA GLU A 77 -13.88 10.46 15.49
C GLU A 77 -12.57 10.71 14.74
N ASN A 78 -12.19 11.98 14.56
CA ASN A 78 -11.03 12.36 13.77
C ASN A 78 -9.73 11.66 14.25
N GLN A 79 -9.53 11.51 15.57
CA GLN A 79 -8.35 10.82 16.13
C GLN A 79 -8.21 9.37 15.67
N ALA A 80 -9.32 8.64 15.55
CA ALA A 80 -9.33 7.26 15.07
C ALA A 80 -9.09 7.21 13.55
N ARG A 81 -9.64 8.17 12.78
CA ARG A 81 -9.38 8.25 11.33
C ARG A 81 -7.95 8.70 11.01
N ALA A 82 -7.38 9.61 11.79
CA ALA A 82 -5.97 9.97 11.72
C ALA A 82 -5.07 8.75 12.00
N ALA A 83 -5.45 7.91 12.97
CA ALA A 83 -4.77 6.64 13.22
C ALA A 83 -4.82 5.70 12.00
N ILE A 84 -5.98 5.55 11.36
CA ILE A 84 -6.12 4.77 10.11
C ILE A 84 -5.17 5.29 9.01
N GLN A 85 -5.18 6.61 8.77
CA GLN A 85 -4.34 7.22 7.76
C GLN A 85 -2.85 7.06 8.07
N MET A 86 -2.46 7.17 9.34
CA MET A 86 -1.08 6.95 9.76
C MET A 86 -0.67 5.47 9.62
N MET A 87 -1.54 4.52 9.95
CA MET A 87 -1.31 3.09 9.70
C MET A 87 -1.06 2.82 8.20
N HIS A 88 -1.85 3.44 7.32
CA HIS A 88 -1.65 3.33 5.88
C HIS A 88 -0.31 3.94 5.43
N ARG A 89 0.08 5.11 5.94
CA ARG A 89 1.39 5.75 5.65
C ARG A 89 2.56 4.84 6.08
N ILE A 90 2.50 4.28 7.29
CA ILE A 90 3.54 3.38 7.81
C ILE A 90 3.60 2.09 7.00
N GLY A 91 2.45 1.49 6.69
CA GLY A 91 2.37 0.31 5.85
C GLY A 91 2.92 0.55 4.44
N ALA A 92 2.75 1.75 3.88
CA ALA A 92 3.34 2.14 2.60
C ALA A 92 4.88 2.17 2.66
N LEU A 93 5.46 2.67 3.75
CA LEU A 93 6.91 2.66 3.98
C LEU A 93 7.44 1.22 4.07
N VAL A 94 6.81 0.37 4.87
CA VAL A 94 7.18 -1.05 5.01
C VAL A 94 7.10 -1.78 3.67
N THR A 95 6.01 -1.59 2.92
CA THR A 95 5.80 -2.19 1.60
C THR A 95 6.88 -1.74 0.62
N THR A 96 7.21 -0.44 0.62
CA THR A 96 8.27 0.15 -0.23
C THR A 96 9.63 -0.47 0.08
N THR A 97 10.00 -0.57 1.36
CA THR A 97 11.26 -1.20 1.77
C THR A 97 11.33 -2.67 1.35
N LEU A 98 10.25 -3.42 1.48
CA LEU A 98 10.20 -4.82 1.04
C LEU A 98 10.33 -4.97 -0.48
N ILE A 99 9.68 -4.11 -1.27
CA ILE A 99 9.79 -4.15 -2.73
C ILE A 99 11.20 -3.73 -3.18
N ILE A 100 11.81 -2.71 -2.57
CA ILE A 100 13.20 -2.33 -2.86
C ILE A 100 14.16 -3.47 -2.52
N SER A 101 13.97 -4.12 -1.36
CA SER A 101 14.76 -5.29 -0.94
C SER A 101 14.62 -6.46 -1.92
N LEU A 102 13.41 -6.65 -2.45
CA LEU A 102 13.12 -7.65 -3.47
C LEU A 102 13.84 -7.32 -4.79
N ILE A 103 13.72 -6.08 -5.29
CA ILE A 103 14.44 -5.64 -6.50
C ILE A 103 15.95 -5.84 -6.34
N TYR A 104 16.51 -5.45 -5.19
CA TYR A 104 17.93 -5.63 -4.90
C TYR A 104 18.34 -7.12 -4.87
N SER A 105 17.55 -7.97 -4.23
CA SER A 105 17.83 -9.42 -4.11
C SER A 105 17.75 -10.12 -5.47
N PHE A 106 16.86 -9.67 -6.35
CA PHE A 106 16.63 -10.29 -7.65
C PHE A 106 17.45 -9.67 -8.81
N LYS A 107 18.21 -8.59 -8.58
CA LYS A 107 18.96 -7.86 -9.63
C LYS A 107 19.94 -8.71 -10.44
N HIS A 108 20.48 -9.79 -9.86
CA HIS A 108 21.44 -10.68 -10.52
C HIS A 108 20.79 -11.72 -11.45
N TYR A 109 19.46 -11.85 -11.44
CA TYR A 109 18.73 -12.75 -12.34
C TYR A 109 18.36 -12.00 -13.62
N VAL A 110 19.24 -12.03 -14.62
CA VAL A 110 19.10 -11.28 -15.89
C VAL A 110 17.73 -11.51 -16.57
N HIS A 111 17.20 -12.73 -16.52
CA HIS A 111 15.90 -13.09 -17.11
C HIS A 111 14.68 -12.45 -16.43
N LEU A 112 14.86 -11.82 -15.25
CA LEU A 112 13.83 -11.11 -14.49
C LEU A 112 13.96 -9.59 -14.58
N LYS A 113 15.00 -9.06 -15.25
CA LYS A 113 15.30 -7.62 -15.29
C LYS A 113 14.09 -6.77 -15.68
N ASN A 114 13.37 -7.14 -16.74
CA ASN A 114 12.20 -6.37 -17.20
C ASN A 114 11.06 -6.37 -16.17
N ASN A 115 10.83 -7.50 -15.49
CA ASN A 115 9.84 -7.58 -14.41
C ASN A 115 10.22 -6.65 -13.25
N LEU A 116 11.50 -6.61 -12.88
CA LEU A 116 11.98 -5.75 -11.79
C LEU A 116 11.90 -4.26 -12.16
N LEU A 117 12.21 -3.89 -13.41
CA LEU A 117 12.04 -2.52 -13.90
C LEU A 117 10.57 -2.10 -13.89
N LEU A 118 9.66 -2.97 -14.32
CA LEU A 118 8.23 -2.71 -14.27
C LEU A 118 7.75 -2.51 -12.82
N ILE A 119 8.11 -3.41 -11.91
CA ILE A 119 7.76 -3.31 -10.48
C ILE A 119 8.29 -1.99 -9.88
N GLY A 120 9.54 -1.63 -10.17
CA GLY A 120 10.15 -0.38 -9.69
C GLY A 120 9.47 0.87 -10.26
N GLY A 121 9.08 0.85 -11.53
CA GLY A 121 8.32 1.93 -12.16
C GLY A 121 6.92 2.08 -11.55
N LEU A 122 6.19 0.98 -11.40
CA LEU A 122 4.86 0.96 -10.77
C LEU A 122 4.91 1.44 -9.32
N LEU A 123 5.90 1.01 -8.53
CA LEU A 123 6.10 1.49 -7.16
C LEU A 123 6.34 2.99 -7.10
N THR A 124 7.20 3.53 -7.98
CA THR A 124 7.48 4.97 -8.03
C THR A 124 6.21 5.77 -8.32
N VAL A 125 5.44 5.35 -9.32
CA VAL A 125 4.17 6.00 -9.67
C VAL A 125 3.18 5.88 -8.50
N GLN A 126 3.10 4.73 -7.84
CA GLN A 126 2.21 4.51 -6.70
C GLN A 126 2.48 5.48 -5.54
N ILE A 127 3.76 5.68 -5.19
CA ILE A 127 4.17 6.61 -4.13
C ILE A 127 3.79 8.05 -4.51
N ILE A 128 4.10 8.46 -5.74
CA ILE A 128 3.76 9.80 -6.24
C ILE A 128 2.25 10.03 -6.18
N LEU A 129 1.45 9.11 -6.70
CA LEU A 129 -0.02 9.21 -6.67
C LEU A 129 -0.56 9.23 -5.23
N GLY A 130 0.05 8.48 -4.30
CA GLY A 130 -0.32 8.48 -2.89
C GLY A 130 -0.11 9.83 -2.22
N ILE A 131 1.03 10.47 -2.49
CA ILE A 131 1.33 11.83 -1.99
C ILE A 131 0.39 12.85 -2.63
N LEU A 132 0.17 12.77 -3.95
CA LEU A 132 -0.73 13.67 -4.66
C LEU A 132 -2.18 13.58 -4.16
N ASN A 133 -2.65 12.40 -3.76
CA ASN A 133 -3.98 12.26 -3.15
C ASN A 133 -4.14 13.09 -1.87
N VAL A 134 -3.07 13.29 -1.09
CA VAL A 134 -3.12 14.13 0.12
C VAL A 134 -2.97 15.60 -0.25
N VAL A 135 -1.90 15.95 -0.98
CA VAL A 135 -1.53 17.36 -1.26
C VAL A 135 -2.56 18.06 -2.16
N LEU A 136 -3.26 17.32 -3.02
CA LEU A 136 -4.30 17.88 -3.90
C LEU A 136 -5.72 17.71 -3.33
N SER A 137 -5.86 17.32 -2.06
CA SER A 137 -7.16 17.15 -1.40
C SER A 137 -8.07 16.12 -2.08
N LEU A 138 -7.54 14.92 -2.37
CA LEU A 138 -8.25 13.75 -2.92
C LEU A 138 -9.02 14.01 -4.23
N PRO A 139 -8.35 14.48 -5.30
CA PRO A 139 -9.01 14.58 -6.60
C PRO A 139 -9.35 13.17 -7.10
N MET A 140 -10.63 12.95 -7.44
CA MET A 140 -11.16 11.62 -7.75
C MET A 140 -10.37 10.87 -8.83
N PHE A 141 -9.87 11.59 -9.85
CA PHE A 141 -9.05 11.01 -10.90
C PHE A 141 -7.73 10.41 -10.36
N ILE A 142 -7.04 11.10 -9.43
CA ILE A 142 -5.78 10.62 -8.83
C ILE A 142 -6.06 9.45 -7.89
N ALA A 143 -7.17 9.47 -7.17
CA ALA A 143 -7.58 8.36 -6.31
C ALA A 143 -7.83 7.08 -7.13
N VAL A 144 -8.52 7.19 -8.27
CA VAL A 144 -8.76 6.07 -9.19
C VAL A 144 -7.44 5.56 -9.79
N LEU A 145 -6.54 6.45 -10.20
CA LEU A 145 -5.23 6.05 -10.69
C LEU A 145 -4.42 5.34 -9.63
N HIS A 146 -4.42 5.82 -8.39
CA HIS A 146 -3.70 5.20 -7.27
C HIS A 146 -4.18 3.76 -7.02
N ASN A 147 -5.48 3.50 -7.10
CA ASN A 147 -6.02 2.14 -6.99
C ASN A 147 -5.66 1.26 -8.19
N THR A 148 -5.69 1.84 -9.40
CA THR A 148 -5.33 1.12 -10.63
C THR A 148 -3.86 0.68 -10.60
N PHE A 149 -2.95 1.58 -10.21
CA PHE A 149 -1.53 1.27 -10.10
C PHE A 149 -1.21 0.32 -8.94
N ALA A 150 -1.98 0.37 -7.83
CA ALA A 150 -1.88 -0.63 -6.77
C ALA A 150 -2.18 -2.05 -7.30
N LEU A 151 -3.26 -2.19 -8.07
CA LEU A 151 -3.64 -3.45 -8.69
C LEU A 151 -2.59 -3.94 -9.70
N LEU A 152 -2.09 -3.05 -10.56
CA LEU A 152 -1.02 -3.38 -11.51
C LEU A 152 0.25 -3.83 -10.79
N LEU A 153 0.62 -3.16 -9.69
CA LEU A 153 1.76 -3.54 -8.86
C LEU A 153 1.56 -4.93 -8.26
N LEU A 154 0.38 -5.22 -7.69
CA LEU A 154 0.02 -6.54 -7.18
C LEU A 154 0.15 -7.62 -8.25
N LEU A 155 -0.47 -7.41 -9.42
CA LEU A 155 -0.42 -8.35 -10.54
C LEU A 155 1.00 -8.56 -11.06
N SER A 156 1.85 -7.52 -11.06
CA SER A 156 3.24 -7.64 -11.47
C SER A 156 4.07 -8.53 -10.53
N ILE A 157 3.79 -8.47 -9.22
CA ILE A 157 4.40 -9.37 -8.23
C ILE A 157 3.87 -10.80 -8.43
N VAL A 158 2.56 -10.99 -8.58
CA VAL A 158 1.96 -12.31 -8.85
C VAL A 158 2.53 -12.94 -10.13
N SER A 159 2.68 -12.14 -11.19
CA SER A 159 3.31 -12.57 -12.45
C SER A 159 4.77 -13.00 -12.25
N LEU A 160 5.52 -12.25 -11.43
CA LEU A 160 6.89 -12.62 -11.05
C LEU A 160 6.92 -13.95 -10.28
N ILE A 161 5.98 -14.18 -9.36
CA ILE A 161 5.83 -15.47 -8.66
C ILE A 161 5.58 -16.59 -9.66
N HIS A 162 4.58 -16.44 -10.53
CA HIS A 162 4.22 -17.46 -11.52
C HIS A 162 5.41 -17.82 -12.42
N LYS A 163 6.16 -16.82 -12.89
CA LYS A 163 7.37 -17.02 -13.70
C LYS A 163 8.45 -17.78 -12.93
N ILE A 164 8.71 -17.43 -11.68
CA ILE A 164 9.70 -18.10 -10.82
C ILE A 164 9.34 -19.57 -10.59
N PHE A 165 8.07 -19.89 -10.35
CA PHE A 165 7.64 -21.26 -10.06
C PHE A 165 7.54 -22.12 -11.32
N LYS A 166 7.04 -21.58 -12.43
CA LYS A 166 7.00 -22.29 -13.72
C LYS A 166 8.37 -22.69 -14.22
N THR A 167 9.39 -21.87 -13.99
CA THR A 167 10.77 -22.15 -14.38
C THR A 167 11.45 -23.23 -13.50
N ASN A 168 10.92 -23.49 -12.30
CA ASN A 168 11.48 -24.50 -11.37
C ASN A 168 10.77 -25.87 -11.46
N ALA A 169 9.72 -25.98 -12.26
CA ALA A 169 9.01 -27.22 -12.58
C ALA A 169 9.48 -27.75 -13.94
#